data_AF-A0A1F3Y597-F1
#
_entry.id   AF-A0A1F3Y597-F1
#
_cell.length_a   1.000
_cell.length_b   1.000
_cell.length_c   1.000
_cell.angle_alpha   90.00
_cell.angle_beta   90.00
_cell.angle_gamma   90.00
#
_symmetry.space_group_name_H-M   'P 1'
#
loop_
_entity.id
_entity.type
_entity.pdbx_description
1 polymer ?
#
loop_
_entity_poly.entity_id
_entity_poly.type
_entity_poly.pdbx_seq_one_letter_code
_entity_poly.pdbx_strand_id
1 'polypeptide(L)'
;MRYLSILILFSSVLLLGVGPCSPSLTDVCTQHFPRYEQQLATAADVLKNANPTTGPDGRVEPGRVIASATDRASWVHTEDRREWQFWAERLLKDTQRFMDALDQDPNLYDIRAKLSDAANELVAFHGYTQMAQFERMRTSVGRVIERGREARELVCSHVQQETGR
;
A
#
# COMPACT_ATOMS: atom_id res chain seq x y z
N MET A 1 4.42 -52.60 -43.46
CA MET A 1 3.74 -52.60 -42.15
C MET A 1 4.63 -51.80 -41.20
N ARG A 2 4.30 -50.54 -40.90
CA ARG A 2 3.33 -50.05 -39.88
C ARG A 2 3.92 -50.04 -38.46
N TYR A 3 4.09 -48.80 -37.99
CA TYR A 3 4.20 -48.28 -36.62
C TYR A 3 5.58 -48.12 -35.96
N LEU A 4 6.11 -46.93 -36.25
CA LEU A 4 6.99 -46.10 -35.44
C LEU A 4 6.33 -45.81 -34.06
N SER A 5 7.00 -46.16 -32.98
CA SER A 5 6.75 -45.77 -31.57
C SER A 5 8.12 -45.97 -30.89
N ILE A 6 8.71 -45.06 -30.12
CA ILE A 6 8.22 -44.40 -28.91
C ILE A 6 9.06 -43.12 -28.69
N LEU A 7 8.38 -42.03 -28.34
CA LEU A 7 8.94 -40.81 -27.75
C LEU A 7 9.69 -41.10 -26.45
N ILE A 8 10.91 -40.60 -26.28
CA ILE A 8 11.39 -40.19 -24.95
C ILE A 8 11.95 -38.78 -25.04
N LEU A 9 11.21 -37.90 -24.37
CA LEU A 9 11.46 -36.50 -24.10
C LEU A 9 12.85 -36.28 -23.46
N PHE A 10 13.71 -35.53 -24.14
CA PHE A 10 14.81 -34.82 -23.49
C PHE A 10 14.43 -33.34 -23.38
N SER A 11 13.50 -33.04 -22.48
CA SER A 11 13.20 -31.68 -22.05
C SER A 11 14.22 -31.31 -20.96
N SER A 12 15.43 -31.01 -21.41
CA SER A 12 16.53 -30.63 -20.54
C SER A 12 16.43 -29.15 -20.15
N VAL A 13 16.23 -28.93 -18.85
CA VAL A 13 16.79 -27.81 -18.08
C VAL A 13 16.23 -26.41 -18.40
N LEU A 14 15.08 -26.11 -17.79
CA LEU A 14 14.68 -24.76 -17.39
C LEU A 14 14.55 -24.77 -15.85
N LEU A 15 15.68 -24.87 -15.16
CA LEU A 15 15.78 -24.88 -13.69
C LEU A 15 16.79 -23.83 -13.18
N LEU A 16 16.76 -22.63 -13.75
CA LEU A 16 17.53 -21.49 -13.25
C LEU A 16 16.62 -20.26 -13.21
N GLY A 17 16.07 -19.95 -12.03
CA GLY A 17 15.57 -18.61 -11.76
C GLY A 17 14.23 -18.44 -11.05
N VAL A 18 13.61 -19.48 -10.49
CA VAL A 18 12.55 -19.28 -9.47
C VAL A 18 13.21 -18.99 -8.13
N GLY A 19 13.69 -17.76 -7.96
CA GLY A 19 13.82 -17.22 -6.60
C GLY A 19 12.44 -17.23 -5.93
N PRO A 20 12.35 -17.30 -4.60
CA PRO A 20 11.07 -17.24 -3.92
C PRO A 20 10.31 -16.00 -4.40
N CYS A 21 9.06 -16.18 -4.87
CA CYS A 21 8.19 -15.09 -5.31
C CYS A 21 7.79 -14.14 -4.17
N SER A 22 8.23 -14.42 -2.93
CA SER A 22 8.00 -13.66 -1.72
C SER A 22 9.29 -13.00 -1.24
N PRO A 23 9.26 -11.69 -0.89
CA PRO A 23 10.42 -11.01 -0.31
C PRO A 23 10.79 -11.65 1.04
N SER A 24 12.09 -11.71 1.35
CA SER A 24 12.55 -12.16 2.67
C SER A 24 12.20 -11.14 3.75
N LEU A 25 12.08 -11.56 5.02
CA LEU A 25 11.83 -10.61 6.14
C LEU A 25 12.92 -9.54 6.25
N THR A 26 14.17 -9.92 5.97
CA THR A 26 15.31 -8.98 5.93
C THR A 26 15.12 -7.93 4.84
N ASP A 27 14.73 -8.33 3.62
CA ASP A 27 14.44 -7.38 2.54
C ASP A 27 13.25 -6.48 2.90
N VAL A 28 12.25 -7.04 3.58
CA VAL A 28 11.09 -6.25 4.00
C VAL A 28 11.49 -5.18 5.03
N CYS A 29 12.23 -5.57 6.07
CA CYS A 29 12.73 -4.64 7.08
C CYS A 29 13.63 -3.54 6.49
N THR A 30 14.56 -3.91 5.60
CA THR A 30 15.61 -3.01 5.12
C THR A 30 15.24 -2.19 3.88
N GLN A 31 14.33 -2.69 3.04
CA GLN A 31 14.00 -2.06 1.75
C GLN A 31 12.52 -1.67 1.63
N HIS A 32 11.58 -2.56 1.97
CA HIS A 32 10.16 -2.28 1.78
C HIS A 32 9.64 -1.24 2.76
N PHE A 33 9.88 -1.42 4.06
CA PHE A 33 9.36 -0.49 5.07
C PHE A 33 9.84 0.96 4.87
N PRO A 34 11.14 1.24 4.60
CA PRO A 34 11.57 2.60 4.31
C PRO A 34 10.85 3.26 3.14
N ARG A 35 10.63 2.52 2.04
CA ARG A 35 9.89 3.04 0.88
C ARG A 35 8.41 3.25 1.21
N TYR A 36 7.82 2.35 1.99
CA TYR A 36 6.43 2.44 2.43
C TYR A 36 6.20 3.68 3.32
N GLU A 37 7.07 3.89 4.31
CA GLU A 37 7.05 5.05 5.19
C GLU A 37 7.24 6.36 4.43
N GLN A 38 8.16 6.39 3.45
CA GLN A 38 8.37 7.57 2.62
C GLN A 38 7.11 7.96 1.84
N GLN A 39 6.44 6.98 1.21
CA GLN A 39 5.19 7.24 0.48
C GLN A 39 4.09 7.79 1.39
N LEU A 40 3.99 7.27 2.62
CA LEU A 40 3.02 7.74 3.60
C LEU A 40 3.37 9.13 4.15
N ALA A 41 4.65 9.41 4.40
CA ALA A 41 5.10 10.72 4.86
C ALA A 41 4.80 11.80 3.81
N THR A 42 5.07 11.51 2.53
CA THR A 42 4.70 12.41 1.43
C THR A 42 3.19 12.60 1.37
N ALA A 43 2.39 11.53 1.46
CA ALA A 43 0.94 11.65 1.46
C ALA A 43 0.43 12.49 2.64
N ALA A 44 0.95 12.26 3.84
CA ALA A 44 0.59 13.00 5.04
C ALA A 44 0.95 14.49 4.92
N ASP A 45 2.12 14.82 4.36
CA ASP A 45 2.53 16.21 4.14
C ASP A 45 1.61 16.92 3.14
N VAL A 46 1.30 16.27 2.01
CA VAL A 46 0.35 16.81 1.03
C VAL A 46 -1.03 17.04 1.66
N LEU A 47 -1.54 16.08 2.44
CA LEU A 47 -2.84 16.21 3.13
C LEU A 47 -2.83 17.17 4.32
N LYS A 48 -1.66 17.51 4.86
CA LYS A 48 -1.52 18.52 5.91
C LYS A 48 -1.51 19.92 5.31
N ASN A 49 -0.86 20.09 4.17
CA ASN A 49 -0.66 21.38 3.52
C ASN A 49 -1.76 21.73 2.52
N ALA A 50 -2.61 20.76 2.13
CA ALA A 50 -3.77 21.04 1.30
C ALA A 50 -4.83 21.81 2.11
N ASN A 51 -5.31 22.92 1.52
CA ASN A 51 -6.30 23.80 2.12
C ASN A 51 -7.67 23.54 1.49
N PRO A 52 -8.60 22.93 2.24
CA PRO A 52 -9.87 22.58 1.65
C PRO A 52 -10.80 23.79 1.46
N THR A 53 -10.99 24.31 0.23
CA THR A 53 -12.13 25.14 -0.23
C THR A 53 -13.45 24.60 0.31
N THR A 54 -13.91 25.28 1.34
CA THR A 54 -15.13 24.96 2.05
C THR A 54 -16.24 25.83 1.47
N GLY A 55 -17.36 25.21 1.12
CA GLY A 55 -18.57 25.92 0.73
C GLY A 55 -19.11 26.76 1.90
N PRO A 56 -20.04 27.70 1.63
CA PRO A 56 -20.64 28.55 2.65
C PRO A 56 -21.43 27.79 3.74
N ASP A 57 -21.73 26.50 3.53
CA ASP A 57 -22.34 25.60 4.52
C ASP A 57 -21.33 24.83 5.38
N GLY A 58 -20.03 25.12 5.23
CA GLY A 58 -18.95 24.44 5.95
C GLY A 58 -18.62 23.03 5.44
N ARG A 59 -19.21 22.60 4.33
CA ARG A 59 -18.84 21.34 3.67
C ARG A 59 -17.80 21.57 2.59
N VAL A 60 -16.92 20.60 2.37
CA VAL A 60 -16.07 20.57 1.19
C VAL A 60 -16.96 20.41 -0.03
N GLU A 61 -17.05 21.44 -0.87
CA GLU A 61 -17.82 21.37 -2.11
C GLU A 61 -17.17 20.36 -3.07
N PRO A 62 -17.90 19.37 -3.59
CA PRO A 62 -17.41 18.57 -4.71
C PRO A 62 -17.21 19.51 -5.90
N GLY A 63 -15.96 19.67 -6.35
CA GLY A 63 -15.55 20.69 -7.31
C GLY A 63 -16.52 20.84 -8.49
N ARG A 64 -17.28 21.94 -8.51
CA ARG A 64 -18.03 22.36 -9.68
C ARG A 64 -17.07 23.16 -10.57
N VAL A 65 -16.69 22.59 -11.72
CA VAL A 65 -15.82 23.26 -12.69
C VAL A 65 -16.56 24.48 -13.25
N ILE A 66 -16.26 25.67 -12.73
CA ILE A 66 -16.62 26.93 -13.37
C ILE A 66 -15.40 27.36 -14.19
N ALA A 67 -15.57 27.45 -15.50
CA ALA A 67 -14.51 27.64 -16.50
C ALA A 67 -13.68 28.94 -16.39
N SER A 68 -13.87 29.73 -15.33
CA SER A 68 -13.20 31.03 -15.11
C SER A 68 -12.45 31.14 -13.78
N ALA A 69 -12.36 30.08 -12.97
CA ALA A 69 -11.63 30.13 -11.71
C ALA A 69 -10.16 29.78 -11.91
N THR A 70 -9.32 30.80 -12.03
CA THR A 70 -7.86 30.72 -12.10
C THR A 70 -7.20 30.47 -10.73
N ASP A 71 -7.93 29.95 -9.75
CA ASP A 71 -7.46 29.87 -8.37
C ASP A 71 -6.93 28.48 -8.02
N ARG A 72 -5.73 28.48 -7.43
CA ARG A 72 -4.94 27.32 -6.94
C ARG A 72 -5.59 26.59 -5.75
N ALA A 73 -6.92 26.52 -5.68
CA ALA A 73 -7.69 26.05 -4.52
C ALA A 73 -8.79 25.07 -4.93
N SER A 74 -8.43 24.01 -5.66
CA SER A 74 -9.36 22.94 -5.99
C SER A 74 -8.59 21.61 -5.97
N TRP A 75 -8.41 21.00 -4.80
CA TRP A 75 -7.93 19.59 -4.72
C TRP A 75 -9.04 18.59 -5.05
N VAL A 76 -10.23 19.10 -5.40
CA VAL A 76 -11.37 18.31 -5.86
C VAL A 76 -11.50 18.43 -7.38
N HIS A 77 -10.38 18.49 -8.10
CA HIS A 77 -10.38 18.07 -9.48
C HIS A 77 -10.57 16.55 -9.53
N THR A 78 -11.34 16.06 -10.50
CA THR A 78 -11.60 14.61 -10.64
C THR A 78 -10.30 13.82 -10.86
N GLU A 79 -9.27 14.49 -11.40
CA GLU A 79 -7.92 13.96 -11.61
C GLU A 79 -7.23 13.67 -10.27
N ASP A 80 -7.17 14.64 -9.35
CA ASP A 80 -6.60 14.45 -8.00
C ASP A 80 -7.26 13.30 -7.24
N ARG A 81 -8.60 13.18 -7.32
CA ARG A 81 -9.33 12.10 -6.66
C ARG A 81 -8.90 10.72 -7.17
N ARG A 82 -8.80 10.55 -8.49
CA ARG A 82 -8.40 9.26 -9.09
C ARG A 82 -6.97 8.91 -8.74
N GLU A 83 -6.08 9.90 -8.69
CA GLU A 83 -4.70 9.69 -8.27
C GLU A 83 -4.61 9.21 -6.82
N TRP A 84 -5.35 9.82 -5.91
CA TRP A 84 -5.41 9.37 -4.51
C TRP A 84 -6.00 7.97 -4.35
N GLN A 85 -7.02 7.63 -5.14
CA GLN A 85 -7.58 6.28 -5.17
C GLN A 85 -6.55 5.27 -5.65
N PHE A 86 -5.91 5.55 -6.79
CA PHE A 86 -4.88 4.68 -7.36
C PHE A 86 -3.68 4.51 -6.41
N TRP A 87 -3.28 5.58 -5.74
CA TRP A 87 -2.25 5.54 -4.70
C TRP A 87 -2.64 4.59 -3.56
N ALA A 88 -3.86 4.71 -3.03
CA ALA A 88 -4.33 3.87 -1.93
C ALA A 88 -4.43 2.39 -2.35
N GLU A 89 -4.94 2.12 -3.55
CA GLU A 89 -5.01 0.77 -4.11
C GLU A 89 -3.61 0.15 -4.32
N ARG A 90 -2.65 0.93 -4.83
CA ARG A 90 -1.28 0.44 -5.02
C ARG A 90 -0.65 0.09 -3.68
N LEU A 91 -0.80 0.98 -2.69
CA LEU A 91 -0.25 0.77 -1.37
C LEU A 91 -0.91 -0.43 -0.67
N LEU A 92 -2.23 -0.61 -0.84
CA LEU A 92 -2.97 -1.76 -0.35
C LEU A 92 -2.46 -3.07 -0.95
N LYS A 93 -2.23 -3.11 -2.27
CA LYS A 93 -1.66 -4.28 -2.96
C LYS A 93 -0.27 -4.62 -2.43
N ASP A 94 0.58 -3.63 -2.17
CA ASP A 94 1.90 -3.85 -1.60
C ASP A 94 1.81 -4.37 -0.15
N THR A 95 0.89 -3.85 0.66
CA THR A 95 0.62 -4.36 2.01
C THR A 95 0.10 -5.81 1.97
N GLN A 96 -0.81 -6.14 1.04
CA GLN A 96 -1.33 -7.50 0.86
C GLN A 96 -0.25 -8.48 0.46
N ARG A 97 0.60 -8.14 -0.53
CA ARG A 97 1.74 -8.97 -0.92
C ARG A 97 2.66 -9.27 0.26
N PHE A 98 2.84 -8.31 1.16
CA PHE A 98 3.63 -8.56 2.35
C PHE A 98 2.92 -9.49 3.34
N MET A 99 1.62 -9.28 3.60
CA MET A 99 0.85 -10.21 4.43
C MET A 99 0.86 -11.64 3.89
N ASP A 100 0.76 -11.83 2.57
CA ASP A 100 0.80 -13.14 1.92
C ASP A 100 2.16 -13.84 2.15
N ALA A 101 3.27 -13.08 2.16
CA ALA A 101 4.59 -13.62 2.47
C ALA A 101 4.74 -14.06 3.94
N LEU A 102 3.93 -13.49 4.85
CA LEU A 102 3.90 -13.84 6.26
C LEU A 102 2.90 -14.97 6.58
N ASP A 103 2.05 -15.36 5.62
CA ASP A 103 0.85 -16.13 5.90
C ASP A 103 1.17 -17.53 6.47
N GLN A 104 2.33 -18.07 6.05
CA GLN A 104 2.76 -19.43 6.38
C GLN A 104 3.42 -19.58 7.77
N ASP A 105 3.80 -18.48 8.43
CA ASP A 105 4.44 -18.53 9.75
C ASP A 105 3.48 -18.05 10.86
N PRO A 106 3.03 -18.92 11.76
CA PRO A 106 2.15 -18.54 12.87
C PRO A 106 2.82 -17.58 13.86
N ASN A 107 4.16 -17.57 13.97
CA ASN A 107 4.88 -16.64 14.85
C ASN A 107 4.83 -15.19 14.37
N LEU A 108 4.42 -14.96 13.11
CA LEU A 108 4.31 -13.65 12.49
C LEU A 108 2.87 -13.12 12.49
N TYR A 109 1.97 -13.74 13.27
CA TYR A 109 0.57 -13.35 13.39
C TYR A 109 0.40 -11.87 13.76
N ASP A 110 1.12 -11.38 14.77
CA ASP A 110 0.98 -10.00 15.25
C ASP A 110 1.38 -8.98 14.17
N ILE A 111 2.42 -9.28 13.40
CA ILE A 111 2.84 -8.45 12.25
C ILE A 111 1.72 -8.38 11.21
N ARG A 112 1.18 -9.54 10.83
CA ARG A 112 0.08 -9.65 9.87
C ARG A 112 -1.17 -8.94 10.35
N ALA A 113 -1.50 -9.00 11.64
CA ALA A 113 -2.61 -8.26 12.24
C ALA A 113 -2.43 -6.74 12.07
N LYS A 114 -1.24 -6.20 12.36
CA LYS A 114 -0.94 -4.77 12.17
C LYS A 114 -1.03 -4.33 10.71
N LEU A 115 -0.55 -5.15 9.78
CA LEU A 115 -0.67 -4.87 8.35
C LEU A 115 -2.11 -4.96 7.87
N SER A 116 -2.91 -5.86 8.44
CA SER A 116 -4.34 -5.97 8.15
C SER A 116 -5.09 -4.72 8.61
N ASP A 117 -4.78 -4.20 9.80
CA ASP A 117 -5.32 -2.93 10.28
C ASP A 117 -4.94 -1.76 9.35
N ALA A 118 -3.68 -1.70 8.91
CA ALA A 118 -3.23 -0.71 7.94
C ALA A 118 -3.97 -0.83 6.60
N ALA A 119 -4.17 -2.06 6.11
CA ALA A 119 -4.92 -2.34 4.89
C ALA A 119 -6.39 -1.87 4.99
N ASN A 120 -7.04 -2.11 6.13
CA ASN A 120 -8.40 -1.65 6.37
C ASN A 120 -8.51 -0.12 6.33
N GLU A 121 -7.53 0.58 6.90
CA GLU A 121 -7.46 2.04 6.80
C GLU A 121 -7.23 2.52 5.36
N LEU A 122 -6.41 1.83 4.56
CA LEU A 122 -6.26 2.16 3.14
C LEU A 122 -7.56 2.00 2.34
N VAL A 123 -8.36 0.97 2.65
CA VAL A 123 -9.71 0.81 2.07
C VAL A 123 -10.63 1.95 2.50
N ALA A 124 -10.61 2.33 3.78
CA ALA A 124 -11.39 3.46 4.28
C ALA A 124 -10.98 4.77 3.62
N PHE A 125 -9.67 5.04 3.50
CA PHE A 125 -9.10 6.17 2.78
C PHE A 125 -9.63 6.24 1.34
N HIS A 126 -9.59 5.12 0.62
CA HIS A 126 -10.13 5.04 -0.74
C HIS A 126 -11.62 5.39 -0.80
N GLY A 127 -12.42 5.01 0.21
CA GLY A 127 -13.80 5.47 0.33
C GLY A 127 -13.90 6.99 0.57
N TYR A 128 -13.07 7.53 1.47
CA TYR A 128 -13.09 8.95 1.82
C TYR A 128 -12.69 9.86 0.65
N THR A 129 -11.82 9.42 -0.26
CA THR A 129 -11.49 10.17 -1.49
C THR A 129 -12.72 10.30 -2.40
N GLN A 130 -13.56 9.26 -2.52
CA GLN A 130 -14.81 9.32 -3.30
C GLN A 130 -15.78 10.37 -2.77
N MET A 131 -15.87 10.46 -1.43
CA MET A 131 -16.76 11.37 -0.72
C MET A 131 -16.16 12.76 -0.46
N ALA A 132 -14.94 13.03 -0.94
CA ALA A 132 -14.18 14.25 -0.66
C ALA A 132 -14.04 14.58 0.84
N GLN A 133 -13.95 13.55 1.70
CA GLN A 133 -13.87 13.68 3.16
C GLN A 133 -12.42 13.86 3.62
N PHE A 134 -11.86 15.05 3.39
CA PHE A 134 -10.44 15.34 3.57
C PHE A 134 -9.91 15.08 5.00
N GLU A 135 -10.62 15.51 6.04
CA GLU A 135 -10.21 15.25 7.43
C GLU A 135 -10.14 13.75 7.76
N ARG A 136 -11.07 12.96 7.19
CA ARG A 136 -11.08 11.50 7.35
C ARG A 136 -9.97 10.84 6.55
N MET A 137 -9.64 11.36 5.36
CA MET A 137 -8.46 10.95 4.60
C MET A 137 -7.18 11.18 5.43
N ARG A 138 -7.00 12.38 5.98
CA ARG A 138 -5.82 12.71 6.82
C ARG A 138 -5.74 11.81 8.05
N THR A 139 -6.85 11.62 8.74
CA THR A 139 -6.94 10.72 9.91
C THR A 139 -6.55 9.29 9.54
N SER A 140 -7.06 8.80 8.42
CA SER A 140 -6.79 7.43 7.97
C SER A 140 -5.31 7.23 7.60
N VAL A 141 -4.69 8.17 6.87
CA VAL A 141 -3.24 8.12 6.60
C VAL A 141 -2.42 8.12 7.89
N GLY A 142 -2.80 8.93 8.88
CA GLY A 142 -2.15 8.93 10.19
C GLY A 142 -2.18 7.55 10.86
N ARG A 143 -3.32 6.85 10.79
CA ARG A 143 -3.45 5.49 11.33
C ARG A 143 -2.64 4.46 10.53
N VAL A 144 -2.59 4.57 9.20
CA VAL A 144 -1.75 3.71 8.36
C VAL A 144 -0.27 3.86 8.74
N ILE A 145 0.20 5.09 8.99
CA ILE A 145 1.57 5.36 9.46
C ILE A 145 1.82 4.68 10.80
N GLU A 146 0.92 4.85 11.77
CA GLU A 146 1.06 4.27 13.10
C GLU A 146 1.16 2.73 13.03
N ARG A 147 0.24 2.08 12.30
CA ARG A 147 0.20 0.63 12.13
C ARG A 147 1.40 0.11 11.33
N GLY A 148 1.84 0.84 10.31
CA GLY A 148 3.04 0.52 9.53
C GLY A 148 4.30 0.55 10.39
N ARG A 149 4.44 1.54 11.28
CA ARG A 149 5.57 1.62 12.23
C ARG A 149 5.56 0.45 13.21
N GLU A 150 4.41 0.15 13.80
CA GLU A 150 4.25 -1.01 14.71
C GLU A 150 4.64 -2.32 14.00
N ALA A 151 4.18 -2.52 12.76
CA ALA A 151 4.54 -3.70 11.97
C ALA A 151 6.04 -3.76 11.67
N ARG A 152 6.68 -2.63 11.36
CA ARG A 152 8.12 -2.55 11.11
C ARG A 152 8.92 -2.93 12.35
N GLU A 153 8.58 -2.38 13.51
CA GLU A 153 9.27 -2.66 14.76
C GLU A 153 9.28 -4.17 15.03
N LEU A 154 8.12 -4.82 14.90
CA LEU A 154 7.99 -6.26 15.07
C LEU A 154 8.84 -7.06 14.05
N VAL A 155 8.75 -6.72 12.76
CA VAL A 155 9.50 -7.42 11.69
C VAL A 155 11.00 -7.27 11.87
N CYS A 156 11.46 -6.05 12.11
CA CYS A 156 12.89 -5.77 12.23
C CYS A 156 13.48 -6.36 13.52
N SER A 157 12.72 -6.38 14.63
CA SER A 157 13.13 -7.10 15.84
C SER A 157 13.22 -8.61 15.61
N HIS A 158 12.29 -9.19 14.85
CA HIS A 158 12.34 -10.61 14.50
C HIS A 158 13.62 -10.96 13.71
N VAL A 159 13.93 -10.17 12.67
CA VAL A 159 15.15 -10.36 11.85
C VAL A 159 16.43 -10.25 12.69
N GLN A 160 16.48 -9.33 13.65
CA GLN A 160 17.62 -9.18 14.56
C GLN A 160 17.81 -10.40 15.48
N GLN A 161 16.71 -11.00 15.94
CA GLN A 161 16.77 -12.20 16.79
C GLN A 161 17.23 -13.44 16.02
N GLU A 162 16.87 -13.54 14.74
CA GLU A 162 17.32 -14.64 13.87
C GLU A 162 18.78 -14.50 13.45
N THR A 163 19.28 -13.28 13.22
CA THR A 163 20.66 -13.04 12.78
C THR A 163 21.68 -12.98 13.93
N GLY A 164 21.22 -12.77 15.17
CA GLY A 164 22.07 -12.79 16.37
C GLY A 164 22.23 -14.16 17.04
N ARG A 165 21.60 -15.21 16.49
CA ARG A 165 21.78 -16.62 16.86
C ARG A 165 22.78 -17.29 15.93
#